data_AF-A0A2Z6UNV1-F1
#
_entry.id   AF-A0A2Z6UNV1-F1
#
_cell.length_a   1.000
_cell.length_b   1.000
_cell.length_c   1.000
_cell.angle_alpha   90.00
_cell.angle_beta   90.00
_cell.angle_gamma   90.00
#
_symmetry.space_group_name_H-M   'P 1'
#
loop_
_entity.id
_entity.type
_entity.pdbx_description
1 polymer ?
#
loop_
_entity_poly.entity_id
_entity_poly.type
_entity_poly.pdbx_seq_one_letter_code
_entity_poly.pdbx_strand_id
1 'polypeptide(L)'
;MSVWKKLFTAIKGTATEAAQTVVDSQAIKILEQEIREAKDELRKSDHARTQILAKCKIAQQKVDGLNKSIAEYEEHARKAADTDRDLALDCAKRVAELRGQLETEQTYLDQFTGSEKKLAANISQAKNNLRRLEQQVDMVKATESVQKAQVAVSSSHLGANSKMKTATESLSRIQEKQTLRSAELEAAQELAEDESSDDLEKRLAGAGIKGGSSSADDELARILGK
;
A
#
# COMPACT_ATOMS: atom_id res chain seq x y z
N MET A 1 -17.34 23.77 9.00
CA MET A 1 -17.21 22.29 9.06
C MET A 1 -16.31 21.83 7.93
N SER A 2 -15.14 21.26 8.23
CA SER A 2 -14.13 20.89 7.21
C SER A 2 -14.63 19.79 6.27
N VAL A 3 -14.26 19.88 4.99
CA VAL A 3 -14.56 18.89 3.93
C VAL A 3 -14.13 17.49 4.34
N TRP A 4 -12.99 17.40 5.04
CA TRP A 4 -12.44 16.19 5.63
C TRP A 4 -13.45 15.43 6.52
N LYS A 5 -14.26 16.16 7.30
CA LYS A 5 -15.27 15.57 8.19
C LYS A 5 -16.49 15.05 7.41
N LYS A 6 -16.82 15.66 6.26
CA LYS A 6 -17.90 15.16 5.37
C LYS A 6 -17.49 13.86 4.69
N LEU A 7 -16.26 13.80 4.15
CA LEU A 7 -15.71 12.58 3.54
C LEU A 7 -15.66 11.42 4.55
N PHE A 8 -15.12 11.67 5.75
CA PHE A 8 -15.01 10.64 6.80
C PHE A 8 -16.38 10.15 7.34
N THR A 9 -17.43 10.97 7.24
CA THR A 9 -18.79 10.58 7.68
C THR A 9 -19.51 9.76 6.61
N ALA A 10 -19.28 10.04 5.32
CA ALA A 10 -19.81 9.25 4.22
C ALA A 10 -19.22 7.82 4.18
N ILE A 11 -17.95 7.66 4.53
CA ILE A 11 -17.27 6.35 4.58
C ILE A 11 -17.85 5.41 5.66
N LYS A 12 -18.47 5.95 6.72
CA LYS A 12 -18.91 5.17 7.88
C LYS A 12 -20.33 4.62 7.80
N GLY A 13 -21.04 4.87 6.69
CA GLY A 13 -22.41 4.41 6.46
C GLY A 13 -22.61 3.83 5.07
N THR A 14 -22.90 2.52 5.01
CA THR A 14 -23.52 1.80 3.89
C THR A 14 -22.81 1.86 2.52
N ALA A 15 -21.86 0.96 2.28
CA ALA A 15 -21.48 0.50 0.94
C ALA A 15 -20.87 -0.93 0.97
N THR A 16 -21.17 -1.73 -0.05
CA THR A 16 -20.55 -3.05 -0.30
C THR A 16 -19.13 -2.87 -0.87
N GLU A 17 -18.21 -3.83 -0.69
CA GLU A 17 -16.78 -3.72 -1.10
C GLU A 17 -16.55 -3.20 -2.53
N ALA A 18 -17.40 -3.59 -3.49
CA ALA A 18 -17.32 -3.16 -4.89
C ALA A 18 -17.72 -1.68 -5.13
N ALA A 19 -18.50 -1.07 -4.24
CA ALA A 19 -18.84 0.35 -4.30
C ALA A 19 -17.78 1.23 -3.60
N GLN A 20 -17.14 0.70 -2.54
CA GLN A 20 -16.06 1.37 -1.83
C GLN A 20 -14.88 1.69 -2.78
N THR A 21 -14.42 0.68 -3.51
CA THR A 21 -13.24 0.76 -4.40
C THR A 21 -13.38 1.77 -5.54
N VAL A 22 -14.58 1.97 -6.09
CA VAL A 22 -14.80 3.00 -7.13
C VAL A 22 -14.71 4.41 -6.54
N VAL A 23 -15.32 4.64 -5.38
CA VAL A 23 -15.28 5.91 -4.65
C VAL A 23 -13.85 6.24 -4.18
N ASP A 24 -13.13 5.25 -3.66
CA ASP A 24 -11.75 5.41 -3.19
C ASP A 24 -10.79 5.78 -4.33
N SER A 25 -10.93 5.16 -5.51
CA SER A 25 -10.10 5.51 -6.69
C SER A 25 -10.29 6.95 -7.17
N GLN A 26 -11.50 7.51 -7.01
CA GLN A 26 -11.80 8.89 -7.35
C GLN A 26 -11.32 9.85 -6.25
N ALA A 27 -11.39 9.45 -4.97
CA ALA A 27 -10.85 10.20 -3.85
C ALA A 27 -9.31 10.35 -3.95
N ILE A 28 -8.59 9.30 -4.37
CA ILE A 28 -7.13 9.37 -4.62
C ILE A 28 -6.80 10.41 -5.69
N LYS A 29 -7.51 10.40 -6.83
CA LYS A 29 -7.29 11.39 -7.91
C LYS A 29 -7.55 12.84 -7.47
N ILE A 30 -8.58 13.05 -6.63
CA ILE A 30 -8.86 14.36 -6.03
C ILE A 30 -7.71 14.78 -5.10
N LEU A 31 -7.24 13.89 -4.23
CA LEU A 31 -6.10 14.16 -3.35
C LEU A 31 -4.81 14.45 -4.13
N GLU A 32 -4.54 13.75 -5.22
CA GLU A 32 -3.41 14.06 -6.12
C GLU A 32 -3.53 15.44 -6.76
N GLN A 33 -4.74 15.86 -7.13
CA GLN A 33 -5.00 17.19 -7.67
C GLN A 33 -4.78 18.28 -6.61
N GLU A 34 -5.37 18.13 -5.43
CA GLU A 34 -5.18 19.03 -4.27
C GLU A 34 -3.69 19.14 -3.88
N ILE A 35 -2.94 18.03 -3.93
CA ILE A 35 -1.48 18.02 -3.70
C ILE A 35 -0.74 18.84 -4.78
N ARG A 36 -1.14 18.76 -6.06
CA ARG A 36 -0.54 19.58 -7.13
C ARG A 36 -0.84 21.06 -6.94
N GLU A 37 -2.09 21.40 -6.64
CA GLU A 37 -2.50 22.79 -6.40
C GLU A 37 -1.79 23.38 -5.16
N ALA A 38 -1.66 22.60 -4.08
CA ALA A 38 -0.89 23.00 -2.90
C ALA A 38 0.61 23.19 -3.19
N LYS A 39 1.22 22.41 -4.09
CA LYS A 39 2.61 22.64 -4.56
C LYS A 39 2.74 23.98 -5.28
N ASP A 40 1.79 24.30 -6.16
CA ASP A 40 1.84 25.54 -6.94
C ASP A 40 1.59 26.77 -6.07
N GLU A 41 0.69 26.68 -5.08
CA GLU A 41 0.51 27.76 -4.11
C GLU A 41 1.72 27.92 -3.17
N LEU A 42 2.41 26.83 -2.82
CA LEU A 42 3.69 26.90 -2.09
C LEU A 42 4.79 27.56 -2.91
N ARG A 43 4.86 27.33 -4.23
CA ARG A 43 5.79 28.03 -5.13
C ARG A 43 5.52 29.53 -5.19
N LYS A 44 4.25 29.95 -5.27
CA LYS A 44 3.86 31.38 -5.17
C LYS A 44 4.26 31.96 -3.81
N SER A 45 4.06 31.21 -2.73
CA SER A 45 4.44 31.60 -1.37
C SER A 45 5.95 31.78 -1.21
N ASP A 46 6.77 30.88 -1.77
CA ASP A 46 8.24 31.03 -1.83
C ASP A 46 8.66 32.29 -2.60
N HIS A 47 7.98 32.59 -3.71
CA HIS A 47 8.25 33.81 -4.49
C HIS A 47 7.88 35.07 -3.70
N ALA A 48 6.70 35.12 -3.08
CA ALA A 48 6.28 36.22 -2.21
C ALA A 48 7.26 36.41 -1.02
N ARG A 49 7.72 35.32 -0.40
CA ARG A 49 8.77 35.38 0.63
C ARG A 49 10.07 35.96 0.09
N THR A 50 10.47 35.60 -1.13
CA THR A 50 11.68 36.15 -1.77
C THR A 50 11.57 37.68 -1.97
N GLN A 51 10.38 38.18 -2.32
CA GLN A 51 10.13 39.62 -2.41
C GLN A 51 10.23 40.33 -1.04
N ILE A 52 9.72 39.72 0.04
CA ILE A 52 9.88 40.27 1.40
C ILE A 52 11.35 40.23 1.84
N LEU A 53 12.09 39.15 1.55
CA LEU A 53 13.51 39.06 1.85
C LEU A 53 14.33 40.13 1.10
N ALA A 54 13.96 40.46 -0.14
CA ALA A 54 14.56 41.58 -0.87
C ALA A 54 14.30 42.94 -0.17
N LYS A 55 13.07 43.17 0.32
CA LYS A 55 12.75 44.36 1.13
C LYS A 55 13.56 44.42 2.43
N CYS A 56 13.75 43.29 3.12
CA CYS A 56 14.61 43.21 4.31
C CYS A 56 16.04 43.65 3.99
N LYS A 57 16.62 43.15 2.88
CA LYS A 57 17.99 43.53 2.47
C LYS A 57 18.12 45.02 2.13
N ILE A 58 17.14 45.60 1.45
CA ILE A 58 17.13 47.03 1.12
C ILE A 58 17.01 47.89 2.38
N ALA A 59 16.12 47.52 3.31
CA ALA A 59 15.97 48.21 4.59
C ALA A 59 17.27 48.12 5.44
N GLN A 60 17.90 46.95 5.49
CA GLN A 60 19.19 46.77 6.16
C GLN A 60 20.27 47.67 5.54
N GLN A 61 20.39 47.70 4.22
CA GLN A 61 21.37 48.56 3.53
C GLN A 61 21.19 50.05 3.84
N LYS A 62 19.94 50.51 3.99
CA LYS A 62 19.66 51.89 4.44
C LYS A 62 20.06 52.12 5.89
N VAL A 63 19.69 51.21 6.80
CA VAL A 63 20.07 51.25 8.22
C VAL A 63 21.59 51.28 8.37
N ASP A 64 22.31 50.43 7.63
CA ASP A 64 23.79 50.40 7.62
C ASP A 64 24.39 51.71 7.07
N GLY A 65 23.77 52.29 6.04
CA GLY A 65 24.18 53.58 5.47
C GLY A 65 23.97 54.74 6.45
N LEU A 66 22.81 54.82 7.09
CA LEU A 66 22.49 55.84 8.10
C LEU A 66 23.42 55.74 9.31
N ASN A 67 23.71 54.52 9.80
CA ASN A 67 24.67 54.29 10.88
C ASN A 67 26.08 54.77 10.53
N LYS A 68 26.54 54.57 9.28
CA LYS A 68 27.84 55.10 8.81
C LYS A 68 27.86 56.61 8.81
N SER A 69 26.85 57.25 8.20
CA SER A 69 26.76 58.72 8.19
C SER A 69 26.66 59.32 9.60
N ILE A 70 25.95 58.66 10.52
CA ILE A 70 25.92 59.06 11.94
C ILE A 70 27.34 59.04 12.53
N ALA A 71 28.08 57.93 12.37
CA ALA A 71 29.44 57.81 12.90
C ALA A 71 30.41 58.84 12.30
N GLU A 72 30.29 59.13 11.00
CA GLU A 72 31.07 60.16 10.29
C GLU A 72 30.79 61.56 10.86
N TYR A 73 29.52 61.98 10.98
CA TYR A 73 29.17 63.28 11.55
C TYR A 73 29.47 63.38 13.06
N GLU A 74 29.41 62.27 13.82
CA GLU A 74 29.87 62.22 15.22
C GLU A 74 31.40 62.36 15.33
N GLU A 75 32.18 61.87 14.37
CA GLU A 75 33.62 62.13 14.30
C GLU A 75 33.92 63.59 13.92
N HIS A 76 33.20 64.15 12.94
CA HIS A 76 33.32 65.57 12.57
C HIS A 76 32.98 66.50 13.73
N ALA A 77 31.88 66.25 14.46
CA ALA A 77 31.50 67.01 15.64
C ALA A 77 32.60 66.98 16.73
N ARG A 78 33.19 65.80 16.99
CA ARG A 78 34.30 65.65 17.95
C ARG A 78 35.57 66.39 17.53
N LYS A 79 35.90 66.42 16.23
CA LYS A 79 37.05 67.17 15.69
C LYS A 79 36.86 68.69 15.74
N ALA A 80 35.62 69.16 15.57
CA ALA A 80 35.29 70.58 15.60
C ALA A 80 35.08 71.13 17.02
N ALA A 81 34.80 70.28 18.03
CA ALA A 81 34.36 70.68 19.37
C ALA A 81 35.23 71.76 20.06
N ASP A 82 36.56 71.69 19.89
CA ASP A 82 37.52 72.60 20.53
C ASP A 82 37.96 73.77 19.62
N THR A 83 37.65 73.73 18.33
CA THR A 83 38.16 74.68 17.31
C THR A 83 37.08 75.52 16.64
N ASP A 84 35.90 74.94 16.42
CA ASP A 84 34.74 75.58 15.78
C ASP A 84 33.45 75.03 16.40
N ARG A 85 32.94 75.78 17.38
CA ARG A 85 31.76 75.40 18.17
C ARG A 85 30.48 75.37 17.33
N ASP A 86 30.36 76.25 16.34
CA ASP A 86 29.15 76.34 15.51
C ASP A 86 29.11 75.18 14.50
N LEU A 87 30.25 74.85 13.89
CA LEU A 87 30.40 73.64 13.07
C LEU A 87 30.12 72.36 13.87
N ALA A 88 30.59 72.28 15.13
CA ALA A 88 30.31 71.15 16.01
C ALA A 88 28.80 71.01 16.32
N LEU A 89 28.11 72.13 16.54
CA LEU A 89 26.65 72.16 16.75
C LEU A 89 25.88 71.76 15.49
N ASP A 90 26.29 72.19 14.30
CA ASP A 90 25.65 71.79 13.05
C ASP A 90 25.86 70.30 12.71
N CYS A 91 27.05 69.76 12.99
CA CYS A 91 27.28 68.31 12.92
C CYS A 91 26.36 67.55 13.90
N ALA A 92 26.17 68.05 15.12
CA ALA A 92 25.28 67.44 16.12
C ALA A 92 23.80 67.49 15.70
N LYS A 93 23.33 68.61 15.11
CA LYS A 93 21.98 68.70 14.51
C LYS A 93 21.80 67.64 13.42
N ARG A 94 22.80 67.49 12.54
CA ARG A 94 22.76 66.51 11.45
C ARG A 94 22.70 65.06 11.97
N VAL A 95 23.43 64.74 13.02
CA VAL A 95 23.34 63.45 13.72
C VAL A 95 21.93 63.21 14.28
N ALA A 96 21.29 64.22 14.87
CA ALA A 96 19.93 64.11 15.40
C ALA A 96 18.90 63.81 14.28
N GLU A 97 18.99 64.50 13.13
CA GLU A 97 18.16 64.21 11.95
C GLU A 97 18.34 62.77 11.45
N LEU A 98 19.60 62.33 11.29
CA LEU A 98 19.92 60.99 10.80
C LEU A 98 19.46 59.89 11.77
N ARG A 99 19.51 60.14 13.09
CA ARG A 99 18.99 59.21 14.11
C ARG A 99 17.47 59.04 14.03
N GLY A 100 16.71 60.10 13.75
CA GLY A 100 15.26 60.00 13.51
C GLY A 100 14.91 59.21 12.23
N GLN A 101 15.72 59.37 11.17
CA GLN A 101 15.60 58.55 9.96
C GLN A 101 15.96 57.08 10.24
N LEU A 102 17.01 56.83 11.04
CA LEU A 102 17.45 55.49 11.43
C LEU A 102 16.36 54.75 12.21
N GLU A 103 15.73 55.38 13.20
CA GLU A 103 14.63 54.79 13.98
C GLU A 103 13.45 54.36 13.08
N THR A 104 13.13 55.19 12.08
CA THR A 104 12.08 54.91 11.10
C THR A 104 12.41 53.72 10.21
N GLU A 105 13.61 53.69 9.61
CA GLU A 105 14.04 52.58 8.73
C GLU A 105 14.31 51.28 9.52
N GLN A 106 14.78 51.37 10.77
CA GLN A 106 14.90 50.23 11.68
C GLN A 106 13.53 49.62 11.98
N THR A 107 12.52 50.45 12.22
CA THR A 107 11.13 49.98 12.41
C THR A 107 10.62 49.21 11.19
N TYR A 108 10.92 49.68 9.96
CA TYR A 108 10.57 48.93 8.74
C TYR A 108 11.37 47.63 8.59
N LEU A 109 12.67 47.64 8.88
CA LEU A 109 13.52 46.46 8.87
C LEU A 109 13.00 45.37 9.82
N ASP A 110 12.63 45.75 11.03
CA ASP A 110 12.09 44.84 12.05
C ASP A 110 10.74 44.24 11.63
N GLN A 111 9.85 45.07 11.07
CA GLN A 111 8.55 44.63 10.53
C GLN A 111 8.71 43.65 9.35
N PHE A 112 9.58 43.95 8.38
CA PHE A 112 9.84 43.05 7.27
C PHE A 112 10.52 41.76 7.73
N THR A 113 11.49 41.83 8.63
CA THR A 113 12.20 40.66 9.18
C THR A 113 11.28 39.76 10.00
N GLY A 114 10.39 40.34 10.81
CA GLY A 114 9.36 39.59 11.54
C GLY A 114 8.36 38.91 10.61
N SER A 115 7.98 39.57 9.52
CA SER A 115 7.09 39.01 8.49
C SER A 115 7.77 37.89 7.69
N GLU A 116 9.03 38.07 7.31
CA GLU A 116 9.87 37.09 6.63
C GLU A 116 9.98 35.79 7.45
N LYS A 117 10.36 35.90 8.73
CA LYS A 117 10.49 34.75 9.65
C LYS A 117 9.18 33.97 9.82
N LYS A 118 8.05 34.67 9.99
CA LYS A 118 6.72 34.04 10.08
C LYS A 118 6.36 33.30 8.79
N LEU A 119 6.59 33.92 7.64
CA LEU A 119 6.31 33.31 6.34
C LEU A 119 7.24 32.11 6.06
N ALA A 120 8.52 32.20 6.44
CA ALA A 120 9.48 31.09 6.35
C ALA A 120 9.02 29.86 7.16
N ALA A 121 8.60 30.08 8.42
CA ALA A 121 8.12 29.01 9.29
C ALA A 121 6.84 28.35 8.73
N ASN A 122 5.86 29.15 8.31
CA ASN A 122 4.61 28.67 7.73
C ASN A 122 4.84 27.85 6.45
N ILE A 123 5.69 28.33 5.53
CA ILE A 123 6.06 27.62 4.30
C ILE A 123 6.76 26.30 4.63
N SER A 124 7.69 26.29 5.60
CA SER A 124 8.39 25.06 6.02
C SER A 124 7.43 24.02 6.60
N GLN A 125 6.51 24.45 7.47
CA GLN A 125 5.48 23.57 8.04
C GLN A 125 4.55 23.01 6.94
N ALA A 126 4.11 23.85 6.01
CA ALA A 126 3.28 23.43 4.89
C ALA A 126 4.00 22.44 3.95
N LYS A 127 5.27 22.67 3.63
CA LYS A 127 6.11 21.72 2.87
C LYS A 127 6.24 20.36 3.56
N ASN A 128 6.47 20.34 4.87
CA ASN A 128 6.54 19.10 5.65
C ASN A 128 5.20 18.35 5.67
N ASN A 129 4.08 19.07 5.85
CA ASN A 129 2.74 18.50 5.79
C ASN A 129 2.41 17.92 4.41
N LEU A 130 2.76 18.63 3.33
CA LEU A 130 2.57 18.19 1.96
C LEU A 130 3.35 16.90 1.69
N ARG A 131 4.64 16.86 2.05
CA ARG A 131 5.49 15.65 1.90
C ARG A 131 4.88 14.44 2.61
N ARG A 132 4.30 14.64 3.79
CA ARG A 132 3.60 13.57 4.53
C ARG A 132 2.33 13.11 3.80
N LEU A 133 1.56 14.03 3.20
CA LEU A 133 0.37 13.69 2.42
C LEU A 133 0.73 12.92 1.14
N GLU A 134 1.79 13.30 0.44
CA GLU A 134 2.32 12.56 -0.72
C GLU A 134 2.65 11.11 -0.36
N GLN A 135 3.44 10.92 0.70
CA GLN A 135 3.81 9.58 1.18
C GLN A 135 2.59 8.73 1.57
N GLN A 136 1.55 9.35 2.13
CA GLN A 136 0.30 8.66 2.46
C GLN A 136 -0.48 8.25 1.21
N VAL A 137 -0.55 9.11 0.18
CA VAL A 137 -1.18 8.78 -1.10
C VAL A 137 -0.41 7.66 -1.82
N ASP A 138 0.92 7.71 -1.86
CA ASP A 138 1.75 6.66 -2.47
C ASP A 138 1.57 5.30 -1.77
N MET A 139 1.53 5.28 -0.44
CA MET A 139 1.28 4.07 0.36
C MET A 139 -0.12 3.47 0.08
N VAL A 140 -1.16 4.32 -0.04
CA VAL A 140 -2.52 3.87 -0.38
C VAL A 140 -2.55 3.28 -1.79
N LYS A 141 -1.93 3.93 -2.78
CA LYS A 141 -1.85 3.43 -4.16
C LYS A 141 -1.07 2.12 -4.27
N ALA A 142 0.02 1.96 -3.51
CA ALA A 142 0.76 0.70 -3.43
C ALA A 142 -0.12 -0.42 -2.85
N THR A 143 -0.89 -0.13 -1.79
CA THR A 143 -1.82 -1.07 -1.16
C THR A 143 -2.94 -1.49 -2.14
N GLU A 144 -3.54 -0.52 -2.85
CA GLU A 144 -4.55 -0.77 -3.88
C GLU A 144 -4.00 -1.66 -5.02
N SER A 145 -2.74 -1.43 -5.44
CA SER A 145 -2.06 -2.23 -6.46
C SER A 145 -1.85 -3.68 -6.01
N VAL A 146 -1.41 -3.89 -4.76
CA VAL A 146 -1.24 -5.23 -4.17
C VAL A 146 -2.58 -5.97 -4.09
N GLN A 147 -3.65 -5.30 -3.65
CA GLN A 147 -5.00 -5.89 -3.60
C GLN A 147 -5.50 -6.30 -4.99
N LYS A 148 -5.34 -5.44 -6.00
CA LYS A 148 -5.68 -5.77 -7.40
C LYS A 148 -4.88 -6.98 -7.92
N ALA A 149 -3.58 -7.04 -7.62
CA ALA A 149 -2.76 -8.19 -7.98
C ALA A 149 -3.22 -9.48 -7.29
N GLN A 150 -3.55 -9.43 -5.99
CA GLN A 150 -4.08 -10.58 -5.26
C GLN A 150 -5.41 -11.10 -5.85
N VAL A 151 -6.33 -10.20 -6.24
CA VAL A 151 -7.58 -10.56 -6.91
C VAL A 151 -7.34 -11.17 -8.30
N ALA A 152 -6.37 -10.67 -9.06
CA ALA A 152 -5.98 -11.25 -10.35
C ALA A 152 -5.36 -12.66 -10.21
N VAL A 153 -4.56 -12.89 -9.16
CA VAL A 153 -3.96 -14.21 -8.87
C VAL A 153 -4.99 -15.21 -8.37
N SER A 154 -5.92 -14.81 -7.49
CA SER A 154 -6.96 -15.72 -6.99
C SER A 154 -7.96 -16.12 -8.09
N SER A 155 -8.39 -15.16 -8.91
CA SER A 155 -9.28 -15.43 -10.05
C SER A 155 -8.63 -16.30 -11.14
N SER A 156 -7.32 -16.12 -11.42
CA SER A 156 -6.60 -17.00 -12.35
C SER A 156 -6.38 -18.42 -11.79
N HIS A 157 -6.15 -18.58 -10.48
CA HIS A 157 -6.08 -19.91 -9.86
C HIS A 157 -7.41 -20.67 -9.89
N LEU A 158 -8.56 -20.00 -9.73
CA LEU A 158 -9.89 -20.63 -9.87
C LEU A 158 -10.13 -21.19 -11.29
N GLY A 159 -9.64 -20.49 -12.31
CA GLY A 159 -9.71 -20.95 -13.71
C GLY A 159 -8.79 -22.12 -14.05
N ALA A 160 -7.64 -22.24 -13.38
CA ALA A 160 -6.68 -23.32 -13.61
C ALA A 160 -7.03 -24.61 -12.83
N ASN A 161 -7.43 -24.48 -11.56
CA ASN A 161 -7.67 -25.64 -10.70
C ASN A 161 -8.92 -26.44 -11.11
N SER A 162 -9.96 -25.78 -11.64
CA SER A 162 -11.16 -26.45 -12.16
C SER A 162 -10.83 -27.38 -13.33
N LYS A 163 -10.04 -26.92 -14.31
CA LYS A 163 -9.63 -27.74 -15.46
C LYS A 163 -8.74 -28.92 -15.07
N MET A 164 -7.83 -28.72 -14.12
CA MET A 164 -6.97 -29.81 -13.63
C MET A 164 -7.78 -30.86 -12.86
N LYS A 165 -8.67 -30.44 -11.94
CA LYS A 165 -9.56 -31.34 -11.20
C LYS A 165 -10.45 -32.17 -12.14
N THR A 166 -11.10 -31.55 -13.12
CA THR A 166 -11.94 -32.27 -14.10
C THR A 166 -11.13 -33.24 -14.95
N ALA A 167 -9.86 -32.93 -15.28
CA ALA A 167 -8.98 -33.85 -15.99
C ALA A 167 -8.61 -35.08 -15.13
N THR A 168 -8.25 -34.88 -13.87
CA THR A 168 -7.92 -35.99 -12.94
C THR A 168 -9.15 -36.87 -12.63
N GLU A 169 -10.32 -36.28 -12.39
CA GLU A 169 -11.58 -37.01 -12.19
C GLU A 169 -11.97 -37.80 -13.45
N SER A 170 -11.78 -37.23 -14.65
CA SER A 170 -12.00 -37.93 -15.92
C SER A 170 -11.06 -39.13 -16.10
N LEU A 171 -9.79 -38.99 -15.70
CA LEU A 171 -8.78 -40.04 -15.81
C LEU A 171 -9.08 -41.20 -14.85
N SER A 172 -9.39 -40.90 -13.58
CA SER A 172 -9.82 -41.90 -12.58
C SER A 172 -11.02 -42.72 -13.07
N ARG A 173 -12.03 -42.06 -13.63
CA ARG A 173 -13.25 -42.70 -14.16
C ARG A 173 -13.01 -43.54 -15.42
N ILE A 174 -12.01 -43.19 -16.23
CA ILE A 174 -11.57 -44.03 -17.36
C ILE A 174 -10.87 -45.29 -16.83
N GLN A 175 -10.05 -45.14 -15.79
CA GLN A 175 -9.32 -46.23 -15.15
C GLN A 175 -10.27 -47.25 -14.50
N GLU A 176 -11.21 -46.81 -13.68
CA GLU A 176 -12.26 -47.68 -13.09
C GLU A 176 -13.04 -48.48 -14.15
N LYS A 177 -13.39 -47.82 -15.27
CA LYS A 177 -14.11 -48.48 -16.37
C LYS A 177 -13.27 -49.53 -17.11
N GLN A 178 -11.94 -49.39 -17.12
CA GLN A 178 -11.03 -50.42 -17.65
C GLN A 178 -10.90 -51.59 -16.67
N THR A 179 -10.74 -51.33 -15.37
CA THR A 179 -10.65 -52.37 -14.34
C THR A 179 -11.92 -53.22 -14.28
N LEU A 180 -13.10 -52.58 -14.29
CA LEU A 180 -14.39 -53.27 -14.25
C LEU A 180 -14.58 -54.17 -15.48
N ARG A 181 -14.20 -53.70 -16.67
CA ARG A 181 -14.26 -54.50 -17.91
C ARG A 181 -13.28 -55.68 -17.92
N SER A 182 -12.14 -55.56 -17.23
CA SER A 182 -11.21 -56.68 -17.04
C SER A 182 -11.82 -57.74 -16.13
N ALA A 183 -12.41 -57.33 -15.00
CA ALA A 183 -13.09 -58.24 -14.07
C ALA A 183 -14.33 -58.90 -14.69
N GLU A 184 -15.08 -58.21 -15.54
CA GLU A 184 -16.19 -58.80 -16.32
C GLU A 184 -15.70 -59.89 -17.30
N LEU A 185 -14.52 -59.72 -17.91
CA LEU A 185 -13.93 -60.72 -18.81
C LEU A 185 -13.38 -61.93 -18.05
N GLU A 186 -12.76 -61.69 -16.90
CA GLU A 186 -12.23 -62.73 -16.00
C GLU A 186 -13.37 -63.57 -15.41
N ALA A 187 -14.41 -62.93 -14.88
CA ALA A 187 -15.62 -63.62 -14.39
C ALA A 187 -16.38 -64.36 -15.51
N ALA A 188 -16.36 -63.85 -16.75
CA ALA A 188 -16.92 -64.56 -17.91
C ALA A 188 -16.06 -65.76 -18.35
N GLN A 189 -14.76 -65.76 -18.08
CA GLN A 189 -13.89 -66.93 -18.26
C GLN A 189 -14.14 -67.95 -17.15
N GLU A 190 -14.20 -67.54 -15.88
CA GLU A 190 -14.54 -68.44 -14.76
C GLU A 190 -15.90 -69.12 -14.97
N LEU A 191 -16.94 -68.37 -15.36
CA LEU A 191 -18.26 -68.93 -15.69
C LEU A 191 -18.22 -69.93 -16.87
N ALA A 192 -17.39 -69.67 -17.88
CA ALA A 192 -17.23 -70.57 -19.03
C ALA A 192 -16.41 -71.83 -18.69
N GLU A 193 -15.49 -71.75 -17.73
CA GLU A 193 -14.76 -72.90 -17.20
C GLU A 193 -15.66 -73.76 -16.28
N ASP A 194 -16.46 -73.14 -15.41
CA ASP A 194 -17.45 -73.82 -14.54
C ASP A 194 -18.55 -74.54 -15.35
N GLU A 195 -19.03 -73.97 -16.47
CA GLU A 195 -19.97 -74.67 -17.37
C GLU A 195 -19.34 -75.86 -18.12
N SER A 196 -18.02 -76.02 -18.11
CA SER A 196 -17.31 -77.03 -18.92
C SER A 196 -17.04 -78.37 -18.24
N SER A 197 -17.24 -78.51 -16.91
CA SER A 197 -16.74 -79.67 -16.16
C SER A 197 -17.55 -80.07 -14.91
N ASP A 198 -18.82 -80.54 -15.04
CA ASP A 198 -19.35 -81.58 -14.10
C ASP A 198 -20.73 -82.25 -14.40
N ASP A 199 -21.48 -81.90 -15.47
CA ASP A 199 -22.85 -82.48 -15.64
C ASP A 199 -22.86 -83.99 -15.97
N LEU A 200 -21.83 -84.50 -16.65
CA LEU A 200 -21.82 -85.87 -17.16
C LEU A 200 -21.56 -86.92 -16.05
N GLU A 201 -20.57 -86.68 -15.19
CA GLU A 201 -20.19 -87.58 -14.09
C GLU A 201 -21.33 -87.79 -13.08
N LYS A 202 -22.01 -86.69 -12.70
CA LYS A 202 -23.14 -86.72 -11.75
C LYS A 202 -24.34 -87.49 -12.30
N ARG A 203 -24.57 -87.44 -13.61
CA ARG A 203 -25.64 -88.19 -14.29
C ARG A 203 -25.31 -89.68 -14.46
N LEU A 204 -24.02 -90.05 -14.51
CA LEU A 204 -23.57 -91.45 -14.49
C LEU A 204 -23.66 -92.07 -13.09
N ALA A 205 -23.29 -91.33 -12.04
CA ALA A 205 -23.38 -91.80 -10.66
C ALA A 205 -24.83 -92.11 -10.22
N GLY A 206 -25.79 -91.28 -10.62
CA GLY A 206 -27.22 -91.52 -10.37
C GLY A 206 -27.81 -92.74 -11.11
N ALA A 207 -27.11 -93.30 -12.10
CA ALA A 207 -27.56 -94.43 -12.91
C ALA A 207 -27.06 -95.81 -12.40
N GLY A 208 -26.20 -95.85 -11.38
CA GLY A 208 -25.89 -97.08 -10.63
C GLY A 208 -25.08 -98.17 -11.36
N ILE A 209 -24.07 -97.80 -12.15
CA ILE A 209 -23.26 -98.75 -12.94
C ILE A 209 -21.81 -98.84 -12.40
N LYS A 210 -21.40 -100.06 -11.96
CA LYS A 210 -20.18 -100.43 -11.18
C LYS A 210 -20.24 -100.00 -9.69
N GLY A 211 -20.13 -100.83 -8.65
CA GLY A 211 -19.75 -102.27 -8.49
C GLY A 211 -18.22 -102.47 -8.45
N GLY A 212 -17.55 -102.99 -7.40
CA GLY A 212 -17.91 -103.57 -6.09
C GLY A 212 -16.62 -104.06 -5.36
N SER A 213 -16.56 -104.80 -4.23
CA SER A 213 -17.55 -105.28 -3.22
C SER A 213 -16.84 -105.98 -2.01
N SER A 214 -16.81 -105.38 -0.80
CA SER A 214 -16.41 -106.05 0.47
C SER A 214 -16.92 -105.24 1.68
N SER A 215 -17.68 -105.70 2.68
CA SER A 215 -18.03 -107.01 3.28
C SER A 215 -17.34 -107.30 4.62
N ALA A 216 -17.95 -106.78 5.70
CA ALA A 216 -18.20 -107.43 7.01
C ALA A 216 -17.06 -108.01 7.88
N ASP A 217 -15.87 -108.33 7.37
CA ASP A 217 -14.76 -108.87 8.18
C ASP A 217 -13.71 -107.81 8.58
N ASP A 218 -13.73 -106.62 7.94
CA ASP A 218 -13.02 -105.40 8.43
C ASP A 218 -13.71 -104.74 9.64
N GLU A 219 -14.71 -105.44 10.19
CA GLU A 219 -15.24 -105.26 11.55
C GLU A 219 -14.17 -105.64 12.60
N LEU A 220 -14.59 -105.85 13.85
CA LEU A 220 -13.85 -106.49 14.95
C LEU A 220 -12.56 -105.81 15.48
N ALA A 221 -11.64 -105.34 14.63
CA ALA A 221 -10.28 -104.97 15.03
C ALA A 221 -10.18 -103.64 15.80
N ARG A 222 -10.91 -102.59 15.40
CA ARG A 222 -10.78 -101.26 16.03
C ARG A 222 -11.57 -101.08 17.33
N ILE A 223 -12.45 -102.03 17.66
CA ILE A 223 -13.27 -101.99 18.89
C ILE A 223 -12.45 -102.38 20.15
N LEU A 224 -11.21 -102.89 19.99
CA LEU A 224 -10.42 -103.49 21.08
C LEU A 224 -9.43 -102.55 21.80
N GLY A 225 -9.87 -101.32 22.11
CA GLY A 225 -9.33 -100.49 23.20
C GLY A 225 -8.50 -99.27 22.76
N LYS A 226 -8.66 -98.08 23.35
CA LYS A 226 -9.48 -97.66 24.52
C LYS A 226 -10.60 -96.70 24.13
#